data_AF-A0A973D2W4-F1
#
_entry.id   AF-A0A973D2W4-F1
#
_cell.length_a   1.000
_cell.length_b   1.000
_cell.length_c   1.000
_cell.angle_alpha   90.00
_cell.angle_beta   90.00
_cell.angle_gamma   90.00
#
_symmetry.space_group_name_H-M   'P 1'
#
loop_
_entity.id
_entity.type
_entity.pdbx_description
1 polymer ?
#
loop_
_entity_poly.entity_id
_entity_poly.type
_entity_poly.pdbx_seq_one_letter_code
_entity_poly.pdbx_strand_id
1 'polypeptide(L)'
;FLIRELLNAALVHQNVQPLLGKDLSAYCQEPYLIIKKLDNGDQEEHLAWRDAINESLDLDILAPAHAPFMREGGLKLLKGNLGRGLIKISAVPESRWYTKAPARVFNDQKQVQQAYQAGQLSCDCVIVVKYQGPKANGMPELHKLMPVLANLQDAGFNVALLTDGRLSGASGKVPAVLHMCPEAIVGGKIGDICEGDLIEVDAHKGIVRNHREGVAEPCRAQESCHQTLGLGRELFSLFKSNTSPADQGALSLNWQDELNG
;
A
#
# COMPACT_ATOMS: atom_id res chain seq x y z
N PHE A 1 10.28 -6.39 -23.00
CA PHE A 1 9.51 -5.16 -23.27
C PHE A 1 9.64 -4.11 -22.15
N LEU A 2 9.02 -4.29 -20.97
CA LEU A 2 8.93 -3.24 -19.92
C LEU A 2 10.29 -2.67 -19.49
N ILE A 3 11.27 -3.51 -19.18
CA ILE A 3 12.61 -3.05 -18.74
C ILE A 3 13.26 -2.19 -19.83
N ARG A 4 13.16 -2.60 -21.09
CA ARG A 4 13.67 -1.81 -22.23
C ARG A 4 12.97 -0.46 -22.34
N GLU A 5 11.64 -0.41 -22.23
CA GLU A 5 10.89 0.85 -22.26
C GLU A 5 11.36 1.81 -21.15
N LEU A 6 11.55 1.29 -19.94
CA LEU A 6 12.02 2.09 -18.82
C LEU A 6 13.48 2.55 -18.98
N LEU A 7 14.35 1.70 -19.53
CA LEU A 7 15.74 2.06 -19.85
C LEU A 7 15.80 3.15 -20.93
N ASN A 8 15.05 2.99 -22.02
CA ASN A 8 14.98 3.95 -23.12
C ASN A 8 14.41 5.31 -22.66
N ALA A 9 13.46 5.29 -21.72
CA ALA A 9 12.91 6.48 -21.09
C ALA A 9 13.79 7.05 -19.94
N ALA A 10 14.96 6.46 -19.68
CA ALA A 10 15.86 6.83 -18.57
C ALA A 10 15.20 6.82 -17.18
N LEU A 11 14.20 5.94 -16.99
CA LEU A 11 13.47 5.76 -15.73
C LEU A 11 14.07 4.68 -14.83
N VAL A 12 15.01 3.88 -15.35
CA VAL A 12 15.75 2.86 -14.61
C VAL A 12 17.25 3.02 -14.89
N HIS A 13 18.08 2.84 -13.86
CA HIS A 13 19.53 2.88 -14.01
C HIS A 13 20.02 1.64 -14.76
N GLN A 14 20.63 1.85 -15.92
CA GLN A 14 21.26 0.79 -16.69
C GLN A 14 22.50 0.22 -15.98
N ASN A 15 23.35 1.12 -15.46
CA ASN A 15 24.67 0.81 -14.91
C ASN A 15 24.60 0.26 -13.48
N VAL A 16 23.89 -0.86 -13.33
CA VAL A 16 23.85 -1.69 -12.11
C VAL A 16 24.43 -3.05 -12.44
N GLN A 17 25.04 -3.75 -11.48
CA GLN A 17 25.54 -5.10 -11.68
C GLN A 17 24.45 -6.10 -11.30
N PRO A 18 23.70 -6.70 -12.25
CA PRO A 18 22.77 -7.76 -11.94
C PRO A 18 23.46 -9.13 -11.86
N LEU A 19 22.68 -10.18 -11.57
CA LEU A 19 23.14 -11.56 -11.62
C LEU A 19 23.55 -12.00 -13.03
N LEU A 20 22.83 -11.53 -14.06
CA LEU A 20 23.03 -11.91 -15.46
C LEU A 20 23.56 -10.73 -16.28
N GLY A 21 24.68 -10.94 -16.96
CA GLY A 21 25.27 -9.93 -17.84
C GLY A 21 26.08 -8.87 -17.10
N LYS A 22 26.42 -7.78 -17.80
CA LYS A 22 27.25 -6.69 -17.27
C LYS A 22 26.43 -5.54 -16.71
N ASP A 23 25.21 -5.38 -17.22
CA ASP A 23 24.29 -4.30 -16.88
C ASP A 23 22.84 -4.79 -17.03
N LEU A 24 21.87 -3.90 -16.76
CA LEU A 24 20.45 -4.27 -16.81
C LEU A 24 19.91 -4.56 -18.23
N SER A 25 20.69 -4.28 -19.29
CA SER A 25 20.25 -4.54 -20.67
C SER A 25 20.08 -6.04 -20.94
N ALA A 26 20.80 -6.90 -20.20
CA ALA A 26 20.64 -8.35 -20.25
C ALA A 26 19.20 -8.80 -19.93
N TYR A 27 18.46 -8.03 -19.12
CA TYR A 27 17.07 -8.30 -18.77
C TYR A 27 16.06 -7.81 -19.82
N CYS A 28 16.55 -7.27 -20.94
CA CYS A 28 15.74 -7.01 -22.13
C CYS A 28 15.65 -8.23 -23.06
N GLN A 29 16.31 -9.33 -22.71
CA GLN A 29 16.30 -10.58 -23.44
C GLN A 29 15.35 -11.60 -22.79
N GLU A 30 14.87 -12.55 -23.59
CA GLU A 30 14.08 -13.69 -23.13
C GLU A 30 14.86 -15.00 -23.36
N PRO A 31 14.76 -15.96 -22.42
CA PRO A 31 15.32 -17.29 -22.62
C PRO A 31 14.47 -18.06 -23.64
N TYR A 32 15.12 -18.85 -24.48
CA TYR A 32 14.45 -19.76 -25.40
C TYR A 32 15.24 -21.05 -25.56
N LEU A 33 14.54 -22.14 -25.87
CA LEU A 33 15.13 -23.45 -26.08
C LEU A 33 15.31 -23.71 -27.57
N ILE A 34 16.54 -23.98 -27.98
CA ILE A 34 16.88 -24.46 -29.32
C ILE A 34 16.81 -25.99 -29.28
N ILE A 35 15.94 -26.58 -30.09
CA ILE A 35 15.84 -28.03 -30.27
C ILE A 35 16.33 -28.36 -31.68
N LYS A 36 17.45 -29.07 -31.77
CA LYS A 36 17.99 -29.59 -33.04
C LYS A 36 17.69 -31.07 -33.13
N LYS A 37 17.06 -31.48 -34.22
CA LYS A 37 16.94 -32.91 -34.57
C LYS A 37 18.24 -33.33 -35.26
N LEU A 38 18.86 -34.37 -34.73
CA LEU A 38 20.05 -34.99 -35.30
C LEU A 38 19.64 -36.03 -36.35
N ASP A 39 20.55 -36.34 -37.28
CA ASP A 39 20.29 -37.28 -38.39
C ASP A 39 19.97 -38.70 -37.91
N ASN A 40 20.36 -39.05 -36.68
CA ASN A 40 20.07 -40.33 -36.03
C ASN A 40 18.68 -40.38 -35.35
N GLY A 41 17.90 -39.31 -35.42
CA GLY A 41 16.57 -39.20 -34.79
C GLY A 41 16.59 -38.66 -33.36
N ASP A 42 17.76 -38.45 -32.75
CA ASP A 42 17.88 -37.86 -31.43
C ASP A 42 17.63 -36.34 -31.46
N GLN A 43 17.36 -35.77 -30.29
CA GLN A 43 17.18 -34.32 -30.11
C GLN A 43 18.29 -33.77 -29.22
N GLU A 44 18.91 -32.69 -29.67
CA GLU A 44 19.83 -31.88 -28.88
C GLU A 44 19.12 -30.59 -28.45
N GLU A 45 19.08 -30.34 -27.14
CA GLU A 45 18.44 -29.18 -26.54
C GLU A 45 19.51 -28.21 -25.99
N HIS A 46 19.42 -26.94 -26.37
CA HIS A 46 20.32 -25.89 -25.92
C HIS A 46 19.55 -24.65 -25.47
N LEU A 47 19.79 -24.20 -24.23
CA LEU A 47 19.26 -22.94 -23.72
C LEU A 47 20.04 -21.77 -24.33
N ALA A 48 19.32 -20.81 -24.91
CA ALA A 48 19.87 -19.57 -25.45
C ALA A 48 19.03 -18.37 -25.02
N TRP A 49 19.54 -17.16 -25.28
CA TRP A 49 18.85 -15.89 -25.03
C TRP A 49 18.74 -15.11 -26.32
N ARG A 50 17.61 -14.43 -26.51
CA ARG A 50 17.34 -13.56 -27.65
C ARG A 50 16.68 -12.28 -27.17
N ASP A 51 16.73 -11.23 -27.99
CA ASP A 51 16.06 -9.98 -27.64
C ASP A 51 14.55 -10.17 -27.55
N ALA A 52 13.94 -9.65 -26.48
CA ALA A 52 12.50 -9.68 -26.32
C ALA A 52 11.82 -8.74 -27.34
N ILE A 53 10.58 -9.05 -27.70
CA ILE A 53 9.78 -8.27 -28.66
C ILE A 53 9.83 -6.76 -28.41
N ASN A 54 9.90 -5.98 -29.49
CA ASN A 54 10.06 -4.52 -29.45
C ASN A 54 8.76 -3.78 -29.14
N GLU A 55 7.65 -4.32 -29.60
CA GLU A 55 6.31 -3.73 -29.45
C GLU A 55 5.47 -4.57 -28.49
N SER A 56 4.50 -3.93 -27.84
CA SER A 56 3.53 -4.64 -27.03
C SER A 56 2.53 -5.36 -27.94
N LEU A 57 2.16 -6.59 -27.58
CA LEU A 57 1.14 -7.35 -28.32
C LEU A 57 -0.29 -6.92 -27.97
N ASP A 58 -0.45 -6.25 -26.83
CA ASP A 58 -1.75 -5.78 -26.34
C ASP A 58 -1.55 -4.48 -25.53
N LEU A 59 -1.99 -3.37 -26.11
CA LEU A 59 -1.85 -2.03 -25.52
C LEU A 59 -2.83 -1.79 -24.37
N ASP A 60 -3.87 -2.60 -24.23
CA ASP A 60 -4.81 -2.54 -23.09
C ASP A 60 -4.24 -3.25 -21.85
N ILE A 61 -3.21 -4.10 -22.03
CA ILE A 61 -2.52 -4.82 -20.94
C ILE A 61 -1.15 -4.21 -20.63
N LEU A 62 -0.35 -3.92 -21.66
CA LEU A 62 1.02 -3.44 -21.51
C LEU A 62 1.27 -2.26 -22.44
N ALA A 63 1.18 -1.05 -21.88
CA ALA A 63 1.38 0.20 -22.60
C ALA A 63 2.87 0.58 -22.72
N PRO A 64 3.27 1.28 -23.79
CA PRO A 64 4.62 1.83 -23.93
C PRO A 64 4.80 3.07 -23.05
N ALA A 65 6.06 3.44 -22.76
CA ALA A 65 6.38 4.53 -21.85
C ALA A 65 5.89 5.92 -22.33
N HIS A 66 5.77 6.11 -23.64
CA HIS A 66 5.29 7.36 -24.24
C HIS A 66 3.76 7.52 -24.23
N ALA A 67 3.02 6.42 -24.05
CA ALA A 67 1.56 6.41 -23.98
C ALA A 67 1.07 5.52 -22.82
N PRO A 68 1.44 5.84 -21.57
CA PRO A 68 1.12 5.00 -20.43
C PRO A 68 -0.36 5.13 -20.04
N PHE A 69 -0.90 4.12 -19.33
CA PHE A 69 -2.26 4.18 -18.77
C PHE A 69 -2.46 5.39 -17.85
N MET A 70 -1.43 5.74 -17.07
CA MET A 70 -1.35 6.96 -16.28
C MET A 70 0.07 7.48 -16.27
N ARG A 71 0.23 8.80 -16.23
CA ARG A 71 1.55 9.45 -16.18
C ARG A 71 2.27 9.25 -14.85
N GLU A 72 1.54 9.02 -13.77
CA GLU A 72 2.09 8.72 -12.44
C GLU A 72 1.76 7.27 -12.06
N GLY A 73 2.66 6.60 -11.32
CA GLY A 73 2.48 5.21 -10.87
C GLY A 73 1.33 4.98 -9.87
N GLY A 74 0.60 6.04 -9.52
CA GLY A 74 -0.61 5.99 -8.72
C GLY A 74 -0.41 5.69 -7.23
N LEU A 75 0.83 5.78 -6.71
CA LEU A 75 1.13 5.77 -5.29
C LEU A 75 1.54 7.17 -4.85
N LYS A 76 0.84 7.75 -3.87
CA LYS A 76 1.11 9.09 -3.35
C LYS A 76 1.35 9.08 -1.85
N LEU A 77 2.25 9.95 -1.42
CA LEU A 77 2.54 10.21 -0.02
C LEU A 77 1.68 11.38 0.47
N LEU A 78 0.92 11.15 1.54
CA LEU A 78 0.17 12.18 2.24
C LEU A 78 0.90 12.57 3.51
N LYS A 79 0.91 13.88 3.82
CA LYS A 79 1.48 14.44 5.05
C LYS A 79 0.55 15.48 5.65
N GLY A 80 0.55 15.59 6.98
CA GLY A 80 -0.11 16.68 7.67
C GLY A 80 -0.04 16.51 9.18
N ASN A 81 -0.99 17.09 9.92
CA ASN A 81 -0.98 17.04 11.38
C ASN A 81 -1.25 15.64 11.95
N LEU A 82 -1.74 14.71 11.12
CA LEU A 82 -1.94 13.31 11.49
C LEU A 82 -0.68 12.44 11.30
N GLY A 83 0.38 12.99 10.71
CA GLY A 83 1.61 12.26 10.39
C GLY A 83 1.77 12.07 8.88
N ARG A 84 2.22 10.88 8.48
CA ARG A 84 2.48 10.51 7.09
C ARG A 84 1.80 9.19 6.75
N GLY A 85 1.24 9.08 5.55
CA GLY A 85 0.64 7.83 5.07
C GLY A 85 0.71 7.72 3.55
N LEU A 86 0.41 6.54 3.02
CA LEU A 86 0.42 6.27 1.59
C LEU A 86 -1.01 6.06 1.09
N ILE A 87 -1.34 6.60 -0.08
CA ILE A 87 -2.58 6.31 -0.80
C ILE A 87 -2.27 5.77 -2.18
N LYS A 88 -3.03 4.76 -2.60
CA LYS A 88 -3.00 4.26 -3.98
C LYS A 88 -4.21 4.81 -4.73
N ILE A 89 -3.97 5.67 -5.69
CA ILE A 89 -4.98 6.35 -6.52
C ILE A 89 -5.19 5.70 -7.89
N SER A 90 -4.41 4.66 -8.22
CA SER A 90 -4.37 4.10 -9.58
C SER A 90 -5.70 3.53 -10.10
N ALA A 91 -6.63 3.21 -9.20
CA ALA A 91 -7.99 2.76 -9.54
C ALA A 91 -9.08 3.67 -8.95
N VAL A 92 -8.70 4.78 -8.33
CA VAL A 92 -9.61 5.74 -7.71
C VAL A 92 -9.92 6.82 -8.75
N PRO A 93 -11.20 7.05 -9.12
CA PRO A 93 -11.56 8.14 -10.01
C PRO A 93 -11.04 9.48 -9.47
N GLU A 94 -10.53 10.35 -10.34
CA GLU A 94 -9.95 11.63 -9.92
C GLU A 94 -10.95 12.49 -9.13
N SER A 95 -12.24 12.41 -9.44
CA SER A 95 -13.31 13.06 -8.68
C SER A 95 -13.44 12.61 -7.22
N ARG A 96 -12.77 11.52 -6.83
CA ARG A 96 -12.73 10.95 -5.47
C ARG A 96 -11.36 11.11 -4.80
N TRP A 97 -10.44 11.88 -5.39
CA TRP A 97 -9.13 12.16 -4.80
C TRP A 97 -9.18 13.17 -3.64
N TYR A 98 -10.33 13.81 -3.43
CA TYR A 98 -10.58 14.71 -2.31
C TYR A 98 -11.78 14.22 -1.49
N THR A 99 -11.54 13.96 -0.20
CA THR A 99 -12.58 13.64 0.77
C THR A 99 -12.39 14.51 2.00
N LYS A 100 -13.42 15.27 2.38
CA LYS A 100 -13.48 15.99 3.64
C LYS A 100 -14.80 15.65 4.33
N ALA A 101 -14.75 14.81 5.35
CA ALA A 101 -15.95 14.24 5.97
C ALA A 101 -15.72 13.89 7.46
N PRO A 102 -16.80 13.73 8.26
CA PRO A 102 -16.69 13.31 9.65
C PRO A 102 -16.05 11.92 9.81
N ALA A 103 -15.24 11.75 10.85
CA ALA A 103 -14.61 10.48 11.18
C ALA A 103 -15.63 9.49 11.76
N ARG A 104 -15.57 8.25 11.30
CA ARG A 104 -16.19 7.07 11.94
C ARG A 104 -15.07 6.18 12.45
N VAL A 105 -14.90 6.12 13.76
CA VAL A 105 -13.68 5.61 14.39
C VAL A 105 -13.88 4.19 14.91
N PHE A 106 -12.99 3.30 14.51
CA PHE A 106 -12.98 1.89 14.84
C PHE A 106 -11.58 1.43 15.23
N ASN A 107 -11.50 0.33 15.98
CA ASN A 107 -10.23 -0.29 16.36
C ASN A 107 -10.08 -1.70 15.76
N ASP A 108 -11.08 -2.22 15.05
CA ASP A 108 -11.04 -3.52 14.39
C ASP A 108 -11.95 -3.54 13.15
N GLN A 109 -11.53 -4.22 12.08
CA GLN A 109 -12.33 -4.34 10.85
C GLN A 109 -13.71 -4.98 11.07
N LYS A 110 -13.87 -5.86 12.08
CA LYS A 110 -15.16 -6.46 12.44
C LYS A 110 -16.16 -5.41 12.91
N GLN A 111 -15.71 -4.38 13.63
CA GLN A 111 -16.58 -3.30 14.10
C GLN A 111 -17.11 -2.48 12.92
N VAL A 112 -16.28 -2.25 11.89
CA VAL A 112 -16.72 -1.60 10.65
C VAL A 112 -17.81 -2.42 9.97
N GLN A 113 -17.64 -3.74 9.87
CA GLN A 113 -18.66 -4.62 9.28
C GLN A 113 -19.98 -4.60 10.05
N GLN A 114 -19.92 -4.62 11.38
CA GLN A 114 -21.11 -4.53 12.23
C GLN A 114 -21.83 -3.20 12.07
N ALA A 115 -21.10 -2.08 12.05
CA ALA A 115 -21.67 -0.76 11.82
C ALA A 115 -22.30 -0.63 10.43
N TYR A 116 -21.67 -1.20 9.40
CA TYR A 116 -22.23 -1.27 8.05
C TYR A 116 -23.54 -2.06 8.02
N GLN A 117 -23.56 -3.26 8.60
CA GLN A 117 -24.76 -4.12 8.66
C GLN A 117 -25.89 -3.50 9.46
N ALA A 118 -25.57 -2.69 10.47
CA ALA A 118 -26.53 -1.92 11.25
C ALA A 118 -27.03 -0.65 10.52
N GLY A 119 -26.61 -0.40 9.27
CA GLY A 119 -26.99 0.76 8.47
C GLY A 119 -26.36 2.08 8.94
N GLN A 120 -25.42 2.02 9.89
CA GLN A 120 -24.89 3.20 10.55
C GLN A 120 -23.91 3.98 9.66
N LEU A 121 -23.35 3.37 8.60
CA LEU A 121 -22.36 4.00 7.71
C LEU A 121 -22.95 4.64 6.45
N SER A 122 -24.28 4.80 6.38
CA SER A 122 -24.99 5.37 5.22
C SER A 122 -24.85 6.90 5.15
N CYS A 123 -23.63 7.41 5.16
CA CYS A 123 -23.30 8.83 5.13
C CYS A 123 -21.89 9.06 4.60
N ASP A 124 -21.61 10.30 4.20
CA ASP A 124 -20.24 10.75 3.90
C ASP A 124 -19.39 10.65 5.16
N CYS A 125 -18.29 9.90 5.09
CA CYS A 125 -17.42 9.70 6.24
C CYS A 125 -16.00 9.29 5.87
N VAL A 126 -15.06 9.61 6.76
CA VAL A 126 -13.75 8.96 6.76
C VAL A 126 -13.79 7.84 7.78
N ILE A 127 -13.76 6.60 7.31
CA ILE A 127 -13.67 5.42 8.17
C ILE A 127 -12.23 5.34 8.68
N VAL A 128 -12.04 5.53 9.98
CA VAL A 128 -10.75 5.48 10.65
C VAL A 128 -10.63 4.15 11.37
N VAL A 129 -9.63 3.34 11.02
CA VAL A 129 -9.34 2.08 11.72
C VAL A 129 -7.96 2.17 12.37
N LYS A 130 -7.95 2.29 13.69
CA LYS A 130 -6.75 2.51 14.51
C LYS A 130 -6.20 1.18 15.04
N TYR A 131 -4.95 1.20 15.53
CA TYR A 131 -4.29 0.07 16.19
C TYR A 131 -4.09 -1.14 15.27
N GLN A 132 -3.93 -0.90 13.97
CA GLN A 132 -3.65 -1.92 12.97
C GLN A 132 -2.19 -1.88 12.48
N GLY A 133 -1.33 -1.10 13.16
CA GLY A 133 0.08 -0.96 12.80
C GLY A 133 0.95 -2.16 13.18
N PRO A 134 2.25 -2.12 12.79
CA PRO A 134 3.22 -3.17 13.09
C PRO A 134 3.29 -3.55 14.57
N LYS A 135 3.43 -2.57 15.48
CA LYS A 135 3.55 -2.82 16.91
C LYS A 135 2.23 -3.24 17.56
N ALA A 136 1.12 -2.75 17.04
CA ALA A 136 -0.19 -3.07 17.60
C ALA A 136 -0.51 -4.57 17.47
N ASN A 137 -0.58 -5.08 16.23
CA ASN A 137 -1.03 -6.43 15.95
C ASN A 137 -0.30 -7.13 14.80
N GLY A 138 0.89 -6.64 14.42
CA GLY A 138 1.68 -7.20 13.33
C GLY A 138 1.21 -6.76 11.94
N MET A 139 0.37 -5.72 11.85
CA MET A 139 -0.11 -5.14 10.60
C MET A 139 -0.77 -6.16 9.64
N PRO A 140 -1.85 -6.85 10.05
CA PRO A 140 -2.57 -7.77 9.19
C PRO A 140 -3.28 -7.00 8.05
N GLU A 141 -3.55 -7.71 6.96
CA GLU A 141 -4.33 -7.13 5.86
C GLU A 141 -5.83 -7.07 6.21
N LEU A 142 -6.40 -5.87 6.14
CA LEU A 142 -7.80 -5.57 6.46
C LEU A 142 -8.74 -5.85 5.26
N HIS A 143 -8.60 -7.01 4.63
CA HIS A 143 -9.29 -7.38 3.39
C HIS A 143 -10.83 -7.28 3.47
N LYS A 144 -11.42 -7.41 4.66
CA LYS A 144 -12.88 -7.34 4.83
C LYS A 144 -13.48 -5.94 4.69
N LEU A 145 -12.63 -4.90 4.66
CA LEU A 145 -13.07 -3.51 4.50
C LEU A 145 -13.39 -3.16 3.05
N MET A 146 -12.75 -3.83 2.08
CA MET A 146 -12.88 -3.50 0.66
C MET A 146 -14.33 -3.53 0.14
N PRO A 147 -15.12 -4.60 0.37
CA PRO A 147 -16.49 -4.65 -0.10
C PRO A 147 -17.38 -3.58 0.55
N VAL A 148 -17.19 -3.32 1.85
CA VAL A 148 -17.96 -2.30 2.60
C VAL A 148 -17.71 -0.92 2.00
N LEU A 149 -16.45 -0.54 1.84
CA LEU A 149 -16.06 0.75 1.27
C LEU A 149 -16.57 0.93 -0.15
N ALA A 150 -16.41 -0.11 -1.00
CA ALA A 150 -16.88 -0.09 -2.38
C ALA A 150 -18.39 0.15 -2.47
N ASN A 151 -19.19 -0.57 -1.66
CA ASN A 151 -20.64 -0.44 -1.65
C ASN A 151 -21.09 0.95 -1.19
N LEU A 152 -20.44 1.53 -0.17
CA LEU A 152 -20.75 2.88 0.29
C LEU A 152 -20.47 3.93 -0.79
N GLN A 153 -19.35 3.79 -1.51
CA GLN A 153 -19.04 4.69 -2.63
C GLN A 153 -20.02 4.53 -3.79
N ASP A 154 -20.41 3.31 -4.13
CA ASP A 154 -21.40 3.02 -5.19
C ASP A 154 -22.80 3.53 -4.84
N ALA A 155 -23.14 3.57 -3.55
CA ALA A 155 -24.35 4.21 -3.04
C ALA A 155 -24.30 5.76 -3.12
N GLY A 156 -23.17 6.33 -3.56
CA GLY A 156 -23.01 7.76 -3.82
C GLY A 156 -22.24 8.51 -2.74
N PHE A 157 -22.01 7.91 -1.56
CA PHE A 157 -21.36 8.58 -0.43
C PHE A 157 -19.90 8.92 -0.73
N ASN A 158 -19.44 10.07 -0.20
CA ASN A 158 -18.05 10.44 -0.19
C ASN A 158 -17.34 9.76 0.98
N VAL A 159 -16.73 8.61 0.71
CA VAL A 159 -16.06 7.78 1.72
C VAL A 159 -14.58 7.62 1.46
N ALA A 160 -13.80 7.62 2.53
CA ALA A 160 -12.38 7.28 2.50
C ALA A 160 -12.00 6.38 3.68
N LEU A 161 -10.93 5.60 3.54
CA LEU A 161 -10.31 4.85 4.63
C LEU A 161 -9.06 5.59 5.14
N LEU A 162 -8.86 5.61 6.45
CA LEU A 162 -7.64 6.06 7.10
C LEU A 162 -7.21 5.02 8.15
N THR A 163 -6.02 4.45 8.04
CA THR A 163 -5.53 3.45 9.00
C THR A 163 -4.01 3.46 9.15
N ASP A 164 -3.54 3.10 10.34
CA ASP A 164 -2.14 2.77 10.61
C ASP A 164 -1.76 1.35 10.16
N GLY A 165 -2.73 0.57 9.69
CA GLY A 165 -2.53 -0.74 9.08
C GLY A 165 -2.49 -0.75 7.55
N ARG A 166 -2.80 -1.91 6.96
CA ARG A 166 -2.69 -2.16 5.51
C ARG A 166 -3.88 -2.91 4.91
N LEU A 167 -3.92 -2.90 3.58
CA LEU A 167 -4.83 -3.67 2.73
C LEU A 167 -4.01 -4.67 1.88
N SER A 168 -4.68 -5.52 1.09
CA SER A 168 -4.08 -6.62 0.30
C SER A 168 -3.24 -6.19 -0.92
N GLY A 169 -2.70 -4.96 -0.93
CA GLY A 169 -1.85 -4.42 -2.02
C GLY A 169 -2.58 -4.09 -3.33
N ALA A 170 -3.78 -4.65 -3.54
CA ALA A 170 -4.64 -4.34 -4.68
C ALA A 170 -5.14 -2.88 -4.62
N SER A 171 -5.28 -2.26 -5.80
CA SER A 171 -5.91 -0.94 -5.90
C SER A 171 -7.41 -1.07 -5.75
N GLY A 172 -7.98 -0.45 -4.72
CA GLY A 172 -9.42 -0.26 -4.62
C GLY A 172 -9.86 1.00 -5.37
N LYS A 173 -11.17 1.07 -5.69
CA LYS A 173 -11.79 2.28 -6.26
C LYS A 173 -12.08 3.38 -5.25
N VAL A 174 -11.82 3.12 -3.96
CA VAL A 174 -12.08 4.02 -2.84
C VAL A 174 -10.76 4.59 -2.32
N PRO A 175 -10.66 5.90 -2.03
CA PRO A 175 -9.46 6.48 -1.44
C PRO A 175 -9.14 5.84 -0.09
N ALA A 176 -7.94 5.27 0.04
CA ALA A 176 -7.49 4.59 1.25
C ALA A 176 -6.08 5.05 1.64
N VAL A 177 -5.98 5.78 2.74
CA VAL A 177 -4.72 6.19 3.35
C VAL A 177 -4.28 5.11 4.33
N LEU A 178 -3.14 4.49 4.03
CA LEU A 178 -2.57 3.34 4.71
C LEU A 178 -1.23 3.67 5.35
N HIS A 179 -0.78 2.78 6.23
CA HIS A 179 0.52 2.86 6.89
C HIS A 179 0.74 4.21 7.58
N MET A 180 -0.32 4.78 8.17
CA MET A 180 -0.19 6.03 8.91
C MET A 180 0.89 5.89 10.00
N CYS A 181 1.91 6.73 9.88
CA CYS A 181 3.07 6.77 10.75
C CYS A 181 3.20 8.17 11.40
N PRO A 182 3.44 8.23 12.72
CA PRO A 182 3.50 7.10 13.66
C PRO A 182 2.14 6.40 13.85
N GLU A 183 2.15 5.10 14.18
CA GLU A 183 0.92 4.33 14.46
C GLU A 183 0.30 4.72 15.81
N ALA A 184 -0.97 4.38 16.04
CA ALA A 184 -1.72 4.80 17.23
C ALA A 184 -1.07 4.33 18.54
N ILE A 185 -0.55 3.11 18.59
CA ILE A 185 -0.04 2.50 19.84
C ILE A 185 1.26 3.14 20.35
N VAL A 186 2.05 3.76 19.46
CA VAL A 186 3.26 4.52 19.84
C VAL A 186 2.99 6.02 19.99
N GLY A 187 1.72 6.40 20.05
CA GLY A 187 1.30 7.77 20.28
C GLY A 187 1.22 8.65 19.04
N GLY A 188 1.13 8.05 17.85
CA GLY A 188 0.82 8.76 16.62
C GLY A 188 -0.52 9.49 16.66
N LYS A 189 -0.61 10.58 15.89
CA LYS A 189 -1.77 11.49 15.90
C LYS A 189 -3.06 10.88 15.37
N ILE A 190 -2.98 9.79 14.59
CA ILE A 190 -4.14 8.96 14.26
C ILE A 190 -4.86 8.42 15.50
N GLY A 191 -4.12 8.13 16.59
CA GLY A 191 -4.67 7.69 17.87
C GLY A 191 -5.60 8.71 18.53
N ASP A 192 -5.35 10.00 18.30
CA ASP A 192 -6.06 11.13 18.92
C ASP A 192 -7.39 11.45 18.20
N ILE A 193 -7.66 10.83 17.05
CA ILE A 193 -8.90 11.04 16.28
C ILE A 193 -10.11 10.52 17.05
N CYS A 194 -11.12 11.38 17.16
CA CYS A 194 -12.41 11.12 17.80
C CYS A 194 -13.53 10.95 16.78
N GLU A 195 -14.62 10.31 17.20
CA GLU A 195 -15.85 10.21 16.42
C GLU A 195 -16.34 11.61 16.03
N GLY A 196 -16.69 11.81 14.77
CA GLY A 196 -17.18 13.08 14.25
C GLY A 196 -16.11 14.12 13.90
N ASP A 197 -14.83 13.88 14.21
CA ASP A 197 -13.72 14.76 13.80
C ASP A 197 -13.73 14.96 12.27
N LEU A 198 -13.57 16.20 11.83
CA LEU A 198 -13.58 16.50 10.39
C LEU A 198 -12.20 16.18 9.79
N ILE A 199 -12.13 15.10 9.00
CA ILE A 199 -10.88 14.61 8.39
C ILE A 199 -10.85 15.01 6.92
N GLU A 200 -9.71 15.57 6.49
CA GLU A 200 -9.40 15.92 5.11
C GLU A 200 -8.33 14.96 4.57
N VAL A 201 -8.66 14.31 3.45
CA VAL A 201 -7.77 13.49 2.62
C VAL A 201 -7.75 14.14 1.24
N ASP A 202 -6.60 14.70 0.86
CA ASP A 202 -6.41 15.36 -0.43
C ASP A 202 -5.21 14.72 -1.15
N ALA A 203 -5.49 13.85 -2.11
CA ALA A 203 -4.48 13.19 -2.93
C ALA A 203 -3.96 14.08 -4.09
N HIS A 204 -4.60 15.21 -4.39
CA HIS A 204 -4.04 16.19 -5.31
C HIS A 204 -2.83 16.89 -4.67
N LYS A 205 -2.98 17.30 -3.40
CA LYS A 205 -1.97 18.05 -2.66
C LYS A 205 -1.09 17.19 -1.75
N GLY A 206 -1.44 15.91 -1.56
CA GLY A 206 -0.75 15.03 -0.63
C GLY A 206 -0.96 15.44 0.83
N ILE A 207 -2.18 15.82 1.21
CA ILE A 207 -2.53 16.27 2.56
C ILE A 207 -3.40 15.24 3.28
N VAL A 208 -3.07 14.98 4.55
CA VAL A 208 -3.95 14.28 5.50
C VAL A 208 -4.06 15.10 6.78
N ARG A 209 -5.26 15.57 7.12
CA ARG A 209 -5.46 16.52 8.22
C ARG A 209 -6.71 16.22 9.04
N ASN A 210 -6.58 16.32 10.36
CA ASN A 210 -7.72 16.46 11.27
C ASN A 210 -7.96 17.96 11.54
N HIS A 211 -9.17 18.45 11.30
CA HIS A 211 -9.56 19.86 11.50
C HIS A 211 -10.07 20.18 12.91
N ARG A 212 -10.00 19.23 13.86
CA ARG A 212 -10.38 19.45 15.26
C ARG A 212 -9.60 20.63 15.87
N GLU A 213 -10.33 21.63 16.38
CA GLU A 213 -9.77 22.80 17.05
C GLU A 213 -9.57 22.54 18.56
N GLY A 214 -8.43 22.98 19.10
CA GLY A 214 -8.13 22.94 20.55
C GLY A 214 -7.35 21.71 21.06
N VAL A 215 -6.94 21.77 22.33
CA VAL A 215 -6.33 20.65 23.06
C VAL A 215 -7.45 19.82 23.70
N ALA A 216 -8.13 19.05 22.88
CA ALA A 216 -9.15 18.15 23.39
C ALA A 216 -8.51 16.82 23.83
N GLU A 217 -9.09 16.17 24.84
CA GLU A 217 -8.56 14.90 25.33
C GLU A 217 -8.48 13.88 24.18
N PRO A 218 -7.36 13.13 24.11
CA PRO A 218 -7.18 12.15 23.05
C PRO A 218 -8.20 11.01 23.21
N CYS A 219 -8.94 10.68 22.15
CA CYS A 219 -9.84 9.51 22.12
C CYS A 219 -9.06 8.20 21.92
N ARG A 220 -7.93 8.06 22.62
CA ARG A 220 -7.14 6.85 22.63
C ARG A 220 -7.91 5.77 23.38
N ALA A 221 -7.97 4.58 22.81
CA ALA A 221 -8.42 3.42 23.55
C ALA A 221 -7.46 3.18 24.72
N GLN A 222 -8.01 3.01 25.93
CA GLN A 222 -7.23 2.70 27.14
C GLN A 222 -6.61 1.29 27.08
N GLU A 223 -7.21 0.38 26.31
CA GLU A 223 -6.73 -0.98 26.10
C GLU A 223 -6.72 -1.31 24.61
N SER A 224 -5.59 -1.81 24.09
CA SER A 224 -5.55 -2.33 22.72
C SER A 224 -6.45 -3.57 22.63
N CYS A 225 -7.42 -3.57 21.73
CA CYS A 225 -8.41 -4.63 21.56
C CYS A 225 -7.85 -5.98 21.06
N HIS A 226 -6.52 -6.13 20.96
CA HIS A 226 -5.89 -7.26 20.29
C HIS A 226 -5.34 -8.27 21.29
N GLN A 227 -5.82 -9.52 21.16
CA GLN A 227 -5.25 -10.67 21.87
C GLN A 227 -3.78 -10.85 21.50
N THR A 228 -2.92 -10.66 22.49
CA THR A 228 -1.48 -10.86 22.43
C THR A 228 -1.08 -12.33 22.63
N LEU A 229 -1.99 -13.14 23.16
CA LEU A 229 -1.78 -14.54 23.51
C LEU A 229 -2.59 -15.47 22.60
N GLY A 230 -2.02 -16.64 22.30
CA GLY A 230 -2.67 -17.70 21.54
C GLY A 230 -2.21 -17.76 20.09
N LEU A 231 -2.38 -18.94 19.47
CA LEU A 231 -1.93 -19.24 18.11
C LEU A 231 -0.41 -19.01 17.90
N GLY A 232 0.40 -19.12 18.95
CA GLY A 232 1.86 -18.91 18.87
C GLY A 232 2.29 -17.45 18.80
N ARG A 233 1.38 -16.48 18.98
CA ARG A 233 1.70 -15.03 18.93
C ARG A 233 2.68 -14.61 20.02
N GLU A 234 2.65 -15.30 21.16
CA GLU A 234 3.59 -15.13 22.27
C GLU A 234 5.06 -15.27 21.83
N LEU A 235 5.35 -16.15 20.86
CA LEU A 235 6.70 -16.35 20.30
C LEU A 235 7.22 -15.10 19.57
N PHE A 236 6.31 -14.26 19.07
CA PHE A 236 6.63 -13.09 18.26
C PHE A 236 6.53 -11.77 19.03
N SER A 237 6.23 -11.82 20.33
CA SER A 237 6.05 -10.64 21.18
C SER A 237 7.26 -9.69 21.19
N LEU A 238 8.48 -10.24 21.18
CA LEU A 238 9.74 -9.48 21.10
C LEU A 238 9.89 -8.78 19.74
N PHE A 239 9.64 -9.48 18.64
CA PHE A 239 9.73 -8.92 17.29
C PHE A 239 8.69 -7.81 17.10
N LYS A 240 7.46 -8.03 17.57
CA LYS A 240 6.38 -7.05 17.49
C LYS A 240 6.69 -5.79 18.29
N SER A 241 7.24 -5.92 19.50
CA SER A 241 7.58 -4.76 20.34
C SER A 241 8.73 -3.92 19.76
N ASN A 242 9.67 -4.56 19.07
CA ASN A 242 10.90 -3.94 18.54
C ASN A 242 10.83 -3.57 17.05
N THR A 243 9.72 -3.83 16.35
CA THR A 243 9.60 -3.48 14.92
C THR A 243 9.70 -1.98 14.69
N SER A 244 10.34 -1.57 13.59
CA SER A 244 10.40 -0.18 13.16
C SER A 244 9.02 0.30 12.66
N PRO A 245 8.80 1.62 12.54
CA PRO A 245 7.61 2.15 11.88
C PRO A 245 7.46 1.63 10.44
N ALA A 246 6.23 1.63 9.91
CA ALA A 246 5.97 1.14 8.56
C ALA A 246 6.70 1.95 7.46
N ASP A 247 6.96 3.24 7.69
CA ASP A 247 7.74 4.08 6.77
C ASP A 247 9.27 3.83 6.83
N GLN A 248 9.70 2.90 7.68
CA GLN A 248 11.07 2.36 7.77
C GLN A 248 11.11 0.85 7.52
N GLY A 249 10.08 0.31 6.86
CA GLY A 249 10.03 -1.09 6.44
C GLY A 249 9.52 -2.09 7.48
N ALA A 250 9.05 -1.64 8.66
CA ALA A 250 8.54 -2.52 9.73
C ALA A 250 9.53 -3.64 10.12
N LEU A 251 10.81 -3.28 10.22
CA LEU A 251 11.92 -4.19 10.48
C LEU A 251 12.04 -4.47 11.98
N SER A 252 12.05 -5.74 12.37
CA SER A 252 12.33 -6.15 13.77
C SER A 252 13.80 -6.49 14.02
N LEU A 253 14.64 -6.32 13.00
CA LEU A 253 16.08 -6.57 13.04
C LEU A 253 16.78 -5.23 12.83
N ASN A 254 17.70 -4.88 13.74
CA ASN A 254 18.60 -3.76 13.52
C ASN A 254 19.70 -4.21 12.56
N TRP A 255 19.79 -3.52 11.43
CA TRP A 255 20.98 -3.56 10.59
C TRP A 255 21.90 -2.45 11.09
N GLN A 256 23.04 -2.81 11.68
CA GLN A 256 24.13 -1.84 11.86
C GLN A 256 24.80 -1.70 10.50
N ASP A 257 24.58 -0.59 9.81
CA ASP A 257 25.50 -0.19 8.76
C ASP A 257 26.84 0.04 9.47
N GLU A 258 27.87 -0.72 9.08
CA GLU A 258 29.22 -0.43 9.51
C GLU A 258 29.49 1.05 9.22
N LEU A 259 29.79 1.76 10.30
CA LEU A 259 30.52 3.01 10.29
C LEU A 259 31.85 2.79 9.56
N ASN A 260 31.82 2.82 8.23
CA ASN A 260 32.95 3.18 7.39
C ASN A 260 32.56 4.58 6.87
N GLY A 261 32.97 5.69 7.50
CA GLY A 261 34.37 5.98 7.83
C GLY A 261 35.03 6.50 6.57
#